data_AF-A0A667WVM6-F1
#
_entry.id   AF-A0A667WVM6-F1
#
_cell.length_a   1.000
_cell.length_b   1.000
_cell.length_c   1.000
_cell.angle_alpha   90.00
_cell.angle_beta   90.00
_cell.angle_gamma   90.00
#
_symmetry.space_group_name_H-M   'P 1'
#
loop_
_entity.id
_entity.type
_entity.pdbx_description
1 polymer ?
#
loop_
_entity_poly.entity_id
_entity_poly.type
_entity_poly.pdbx_seq_one_letter_code
_entity_poly.pdbx_strand_id
1 'polypeptide(L)'
;METHTQCCRHTVSLTSAVYLCVAAGLRCYTCTAADPRSCTDSKSCPVVFNRCFSMKIDGKLCMLCVGAVDCCEGDLCNSASHAGSSFILLMVSSAMITLFF
;
A
#
# COMPACT_ATOMS: atom_id res chain seq x y z
N MET A 1 -1.57 18.97 10.31
CA MET A 1 -1.29 17.82 11.19
C MET A 1 -0.37 16.89 10.42
N GLU A 2 0.90 17.26 10.39
CA GLU A 2 1.96 16.48 9.76
C GLU A 2 2.59 15.62 10.84
N THR A 3 2.51 14.29 10.70
CA THR A 3 3.12 13.38 11.68
C THR A 3 3.87 12.26 10.98
N HIS A 4 5.14 12.56 10.69
CA HIS A 4 6.30 11.78 11.11
C HIS A 4 6.20 10.25 10.99
N THR A 5 6.61 9.69 9.85
CA THR A 5 6.86 8.24 9.71
C THR A 5 8.04 8.00 8.75
N GLN A 6 9.20 8.57 9.08
CA GLN A 6 10.48 8.36 8.36
C GLN A 6 11.62 8.08 9.35
N CYS A 7 11.34 7.35 10.44
CA CYS A 7 12.25 7.23 11.59
C CYS A 7 12.86 5.83 11.78
N CYS A 8 13.06 5.05 10.71
CA CYS A 8 13.78 3.76 10.83
C CYS A 8 14.80 3.49 9.72
N ARG A 9 15.04 4.41 8.77
CA ARG A 9 15.89 4.08 7.61
C ARG A 9 17.28 4.67 7.61
N HIS A 10 17.61 5.73 8.35
CA HIS A 10 18.98 6.25 8.33
C HIS A 10 19.42 6.84 9.68
N THR A 11 20.57 6.33 10.15
CA THR A 11 21.64 7.05 10.90
C THR A 11 21.60 7.18 12.44
N VAL A 12 22.51 6.41 13.09
CA VAL A 12 23.55 6.80 14.09
C VAL A 12 23.45 6.30 15.56
N SER A 13 24.58 5.71 15.98
CA SER A 13 25.24 5.61 17.30
C SER A 13 24.71 4.73 18.43
N LEU A 14 25.50 3.67 18.64
CA LEU A 14 25.86 2.99 19.88
C LEU A 14 25.80 3.88 21.16
N THR A 15 24.66 3.99 21.83
CA THR A 15 24.55 4.10 23.30
C THR A 15 23.11 3.83 23.71
N SER A 16 22.92 2.98 24.72
CA SER A 16 21.67 2.43 25.27
C SER A 16 20.44 3.36 25.18
N ALA A 17 19.59 3.14 24.17
CA ALA A 17 18.27 3.76 24.06
C ALA A 17 17.24 2.68 23.71
N VAL A 18 16.16 2.60 24.48
CA VAL A 18 15.06 1.66 24.28
C VAL A 18 14.45 1.89 22.91
N TYR A 19 14.61 0.94 22.00
CA TYR A 19 13.91 0.89 20.72
C TYR A 19 12.43 0.63 20.97
N LEU A 20 11.60 1.68 21.03
CA LEU A 20 10.16 1.53 20.85
C LEU A 20 9.87 1.41 19.35
N CYS A 21 10.11 0.22 18.80
CA CYS A 21 9.60 -0.13 17.48
C CYS A 21 8.07 -0.24 17.59
N VAL A 22 7.36 0.85 17.30
CA VAL A 22 5.95 0.72 16.90
C VAL A 22 5.96 -0.09 15.62
N ALA A 23 5.47 -1.33 15.67
CA ALA A 23 5.21 -2.12 14.50
C ALA A 23 4.17 -1.36 13.65
N ALA A 24 4.65 -0.58 12.70
CA ALA A 24 3.80 0.07 11.71
C ALA A 24 3.39 -1.03 10.72
N GLY A 25 2.09 -1.18 10.49
CA GLY A 25 1.60 -1.99 9.38
C GLY A 25 1.90 -1.34 8.03
N LEU A 26 1.48 -2.02 6.96
CA LEU A 26 1.54 -1.54 5.58
C LEU A 26 0.90 -0.15 5.45
N ARG A 27 1.39 0.68 4.53
CA ARG A 27 0.71 1.91 4.13
C ARG A 27 -0.37 1.61 3.11
N CYS A 28 -1.54 2.20 3.28
CA CYS A 28 -2.62 2.13 2.29
C CYS A 28 -3.15 3.53 1.98
N TYR A 29 -3.76 3.71 0.81
CA TYR A 29 -4.59 4.88 0.56
C TYR A 29 -5.84 4.81 1.43
N THR A 30 -6.19 5.92 2.07
CA THR A 30 -7.34 6.03 2.98
C THR A 30 -8.21 7.24 2.67
N CYS A 31 -9.48 7.01 2.39
CA CYS A 31 -10.47 8.04 2.11
C CYS A 31 -11.88 7.45 2.19
N THR A 32 -12.82 8.21 2.71
CA THR A 32 -14.25 7.87 2.78
C THR A 32 -15.05 8.94 2.04
N ALA A 33 -15.99 8.54 1.19
CA ALA A 33 -16.89 9.44 0.46
C ALA A 33 -16.23 10.48 -0.49
N ALA A 34 -14.95 10.30 -0.81
CA ALA A 34 -14.26 11.06 -1.87
C ALA A 34 -14.33 10.29 -3.19
N ASP A 35 -14.27 10.99 -4.32
CA ASP A 35 -14.08 10.35 -5.62
C ASP A 35 -12.86 9.40 -5.53
N PRO A 36 -13.04 8.08 -5.71
CA PRO A 36 -12.00 7.10 -5.41
C PRO A 36 -10.76 7.26 -6.30
N ARG A 37 -10.85 8.03 -7.40
CA ARG A 37 -9.73 8.37 -8.28
C ARG A 37 -8.91 9.55 -7.74
N SER A 38 -9.55 10.48 -7.03
CA SER A 38 -8.87 11.64 -6.43
C SER A 38 -8.22 11.35 -5.08
N CYS A 39 -8.48 10.17 -4.51
CA CYS A 39 -7.93 9.73 -3.23
C CYS A 39 -6.42 9.50 -3.29
N THR A 40 -5.66 10.44 -2.74
CA THR A 40 -4.19 10.41 -2.64
C THR A 40 -3.67 10.40 -1.22
N ASP A 41 -4.55 10.57 -0.22
CA ASP A 41 -4.17 10.48 1.20
C ASP A 41 -3.83 9.03 1.56
N SER A 42 -2.69 8.84 2.24
CA SER A 42 -2.21 7.53 2.67
C SER A 42 -1.81 7.55 4.14
N LYS A 43 -2.06 6.44 4.82
CA LYS A 43 -1.72 6.25 6.23
C LYS A 43 -1.14 4.85 6.45
N SER A 44 -0.31 4.72 7.48
CA SER A 44 0.13 3.41 7.98
C SER A 44 -1.04 2.71 8.66
N CYS A 45 -1.27 1.46 8.30
CA CYS A 45 -2.32 0.65 8.88
C CYS A 45 -1.92 0.13 10.26
N PRO A 46 -2.91 -0.09 11.15
CA PRO A 46 -2.69 -0.86 12.36
C PRO A 46 -2.26 -2.29 12.02
N VAL A 47 -1.45 -2.90 12.89
CA VAL A 47 -0.98 -4.30 12.73
C VAL A 47 -2.13 -5.29 12.56
N VAL A 48 -3.29 -5.02 13.18
CA VAL A 48 -4.49 -5.87 13.05
C VAL A 48 -5.14 -5.72 11.68
N PHE A 49 -5.13 -4.52 11.09
CA PHE A 49 -5.74 -4.21 9.80
C PHE A 49 -4.65 -4.09 8.71
N ASN A 50 -3.76 -5.05 8.66
CA ASN A 50 -2.53 -5.00 7.85
C ASN A 50 -2.75 -5.43 6.39
N ARG A 51 -3.83 -4.99 5.77
CA ARG A 51 -4.14 -5.20 4.35
C ARG A 51 -4.88 -3.99 3.79
N CYS A 52 -4.68 -3.71 2.51
CA CYS A 52 -5.38 -2.62 1.85
C CYS A 52 -6.63 -3.13 1.14
N PHE A 53 -7.69 -2.34 1.21
CA PHE A 53 -8.95 -2.57 0.53
C PHE A 53 -9.33 -1.35 -0.33
N SER A 54 -10.05 -1.60 -1.43
CA SER A 54 -10.52 -0.57 -2.35
C SER A 54 -11.98 -0.82 -2.73
N MET A 55 -12.89 0.05 -2.30
CA MET A 55 -14.28 0.03 -2.73
C MET A 55 -14.46 0.85 -4.00
N LYS A 56 -15.18 0.29 -4.98
CA LYS A 56 -15.48 0.97 -6.25
C LYS A 56 -16.34 2.23 -6.08
N ILE A 57 -17.07 2.34 -4.98
CA ILE A 57 -18.06 3.41 -4.73
C ILE A 57 -17.74 4.20 -3.44
N ASP A 58 -17.12 3.59 -2.42
CA ASP A 58 -17.09 4.14 -1.06
C ASP A 58 -15.70 4.61 -0.58
N GLY A 59 -14.64 4.40 -1.37
CA GLY A 59 -13.29 4.84 -1.05
C GLY A 59 -12.33 3.71 -0.66
N LYS A 60 -11.24 4.05 0.02
CA LYS A 60 -10.09 3.18 0.25
C LYS A 60 -9.75 3.12 1.73
N LEU A 61 -9.38 1.95 2.26
CA LEU A 61 -9.13 1.78 3.70
C LEU A 61 -8.18 0.62 4.03
N CYS A 62 -7.67 0.60 5.26
CA CYS A 62 -7.04 -0.55 5.92
C CYS A 62 -8.11 -1.54 6.43
N MET A 63 -7.97 -2.84 6.17
CA MET A 63 -8.97 -3.84 6.57
C MET A 63 -8.34 -5.14 7.05
N LEU A 64 -9.09 -5.90 7.85
CA LEU A 64 -8.82 -7.30 8.15
C LEU A 64 -9.58 -8.10 7.10
N CYS A 65 -8.84 -8.67 6.16
CA CYS A 65 -9.44 -9.33 5.00
C CYS A 65 -9.91 -10.72 5.38
N VAL A 66 -11.19 -10.81 5.73
CA VAL A 66 -11.86 -12.04 6.16
C VAL A 66 -13.05 -12.29 5.23
N GLY A 67 -13.12 -13.48 4.65
CA GLY A 67 -14.19 -13.86 3.72
C GLY A 67 -13.97 -13.33 2.29
N ALA A 68 -15.06 -13.07 1.57
CA ALA A 68 -15.06 -12.73 0.14
C ALA A 68 -14.84 -11.22 -0.15
N VAL A 69 -13.86 -10.61 0.53
CA VAL A 69 -13.43 -9.22 0.27
C VAL A 69 -12.11 -9.22 -0.48
N ASP A 70 -12.06 -8.46 -1.58
CA ASP A 70 -10.88 -8.36 -2.45
C ASP A 70 -9.85 -7.41 -1.84
N CYS A 71 -8.79 -7.99 -1.27
CA CYS A 71 -7.74 -7.25 -0.60
C CYS A 71 -6.37 -7.53 -1.21
N CYS A 72 -5.46 -6.57 -1.03
CA CYS A 72 -4.08 -6.70 -1.45
C CYS A 72 -3.08 -6.53 -0.28
N GLU A 73 -1.87 -7.03 -0.49
CA GLU A 73 -0.72 -6.88 0.40
C GLU A 73 0.34 -5.98 -0.25
N GLY A 74 1.16 -5.33 0.57
CA GLY A 74 2.19 -4.39 0.14
C GLY A 74 1.76 -2.94 0.29
N ASP A 75 2.75 -2.05 0.45
CA ASP A 75 2.51 -0.62 0.59
C ASP A 75 1.82 -0.06 -0.66
N LEU A 76 0.71 0.66 -0.44
CA LEU A 76 -0.07 1.39 -1.44
C LEU A 76 -0.64 0.50 -2.57
N CYS A 77 -0.81 -0.80 -2.33
CA CYS A 77 -1.32 -1.74 -3.32
C CYS A 77 -2.76 -1.40 -3.79
N ASN A 78 -3.53 -0.71 -2.95
CA ASN A 78 -4.87 -0.18 -3.29
C ASN A 78 -4.82 1.15 -4.06
N SER A 79 -3.69 1.46 -4.72
CA SER A 79 -3.64 2.51 -5.73
C SER A 79 -4.73 2.27 -6.79
N ALA A 80 -5.25 3.35 -7.39
CA ALA A 80 -6.24 3.23 -8.44
C ALA A 80 -5.54 2.67 -9.69
N SER A 81 -5.31 1.37 -9.71
CA SER A 81 -4.69 0.67 -10.82
C SER A 81 -5.75 -0.25 -11.40
N HIS A 82 -6.31 0.15 -12.53
CA HIS A 82 -6.89 -0.77 -13.49
C HIS A 82 -5.78 -1.66 -14.12
N ALA A 83 -4.80 -2.11 -13.33
CA ALA A 83 -3.64 -2.86 -13.78
C ALA A 83 -3.91 -4.37 -13.81
N GLY A 84 -5.17 -4.77 -14.01
CA GLY A 84 -5.55 -6.18 -14.12
C GLY A 84 -5.33 -6.79 -15.51
N SER A 85 -5.00 -5.99 -16.53
CA SER A 85 -4.85 -6.49 -17.91
C SER A 85 -3.68 -5.86 -18.67
N SER A 86 -3.60 -4.52 -18.74
CA SER A 86 -2.57 -3.86 -19.56
C SER A 86 -1.14 -4.05 -19.05
N PHE A 87 -0.92 -4.13 -17.73
CA PHE A 87 0.42 -4.33 -17.19
C PHE A 87 0.95 -5.75 -17.48
N ILE A 88 0.07 -6.76 -17.42
CA ILE A 88 0.41 -8.14 -17.79
C ILE A 88 0.77 -8.22 -19.28
N LEU A 89 0.00 -7.58 -20.16
CA LEU A 89 0.31 -7.51 -21.59
C LEU A 89 1.65 -6.82 -21.85
N LEU A 90 1.95 -5.70 -21.19
CA LEU A 90 3.23 -5.01 -21.32
C LEU A 90 4.41 -5.88 -20.87
N MET A 91 4.23 -6.60 -19.75
CA MET A 91 5.25 -7.50 -19.23
C MET A 91 5.50 -8.68 -20.18
N VAL A 92 4.44 -9.28 -20.73
CA VAL A 92 4.53 -10.34 -21.74
C VAL A 92 5.19 -9.83 -23.02
N SER A 93 4.83 -8.64 -23.51
CA SER A 93 5.46 -8.04 -24.69
C SER A 93 6.95 -7.78 -24.47
N SER A 94 7.35 -7.30 -23.29
CA SER A 94 8.76 -7.07 -22.97
C SER A 94 9.58 -8.38 -22.95
N ALA A 95 9.05 -9.45 -22.37
CA ALA A 95 9.71 -10.74 -22.32
C ALA A 95 9.88 -11.37 -23.71
N MET A 96 8.89 -11.22 -24.60
CA MET A 96 8.99 -11.70 -25.97
C MET A 96 10.07 -10.95 -26.76
N ILE A 97 10.18 -9.63 -26.60
CA ILE A 97 11.24 -8.84 -27.25
C ILE A 97 12.63 -9.35 -26.82
N THR A 98 12.82 -9.70 -25.54
CA THR A 98 14.10 -10.22 -25.04
C THR A 98 14.43 -11.64 -25.53
N LEU A 99 13.44 -12.42 -25.97
CA LEU A 99 13.65 -13.79 -26.48
C LEU A 99 13.86 -13.85 -28.00
N PHE A 100 13.31 -12.88 -28.73
CA PHE A 100 13.34 -12.85 -30.20
C PHE A 100 14.36 -11.87 -30.79
N PHE A 101 15.03 -11.07 -29.96
CA PHE A 101 16.15 -10.20 -30.31
C PHE A 101 17.37 -10.53 -29.45
#